data_AF-A0A1M6BWP6-F1
#
_entry.id   AF-A0A1M6BWP6-F1
#
_cell.length_a   1.000
_cell.length_b   1.000
_cell.length_c   1.000
_cell.angle_alpha   90.00
_cell.angle_beta   90.00
_cell.angle_gamma   90.00
#
_symmetry.space_group_name_H-M   'P 1'
#
loop_
_entity.id
_entity.type
_entity.pdbx_description
1 polymer ?
#
loop_
_entity_poly.entity_id
_entity_poly.type
_entity_poly.pdbx_seq_one_letter_code
_entity_poly.pdbx_strand_id
1 'polypeptide(L)'
;MNAGSWIAIYLPLFIIFFIILPQQRAVHKAVLLKIRKRKGVDIMTNELIKKYIGKKCLISTGTFGTTVKGIIIGVNENWLEVETKKGNELINAEFIQSIKMI
;
A
#
# COMPACT_ATOMS: atom_id res chain seq x y z
N MET A 1 42.65 -27.35 3.52
CA MET A 1 41.92 -26.42 4.41
C MET A 1 41.34 -27.22 5.56
N ASN A 2 41.63 -26.85 6.81
CA ASN A 2 41.22 -27.60 7.99
C ASN A 2 39.74 -27.36 8.30
N ALA A 3 39.04 -28.38 8.85
CA ALA A 3 37.61 -28.30 9.15
C ALA A 3 37.23 -27.08 10.01
N GLY A 4 38.09 -26.67 10.95
CA GLY A 4 37.90 -25.46 11.75
C GLY A 4 37.83 -24.16 10.94
N SER A 5 38.57 -24.07 9.83
CA SER A 5 38.54 -22.89 8.94
C SER A 5 37.22 -22.78 8.19
N TRP A 6 36.59 -23.89 7.84
CA TRP A 6 35.26 -23.90 7.23
C TRP A 6 34.20 -23.45 8.23
N ILE A 7 34.22 -24.00 9.45
CA ILE A 7 33.28 -23.64 10.51
C ILE A 7 33.34 -22.14 10.82
N ALA A 8 34.53 -21.54 10.92
CA ALA A 8 34.68 -20.12 11.17
C ALA A 8 34.06 -19.22 10.08
N ILE A 9 34.02 -19.68 8.82
CA ILE A 9 33.47 -18.92 7.69
C ILE A 9 31.95 -19.11 7.58
N TYR A 10 31.46 -20.34 7.75
CA TYR A 10 30.04 -20.65 7.55
C TYR A 10 29.17 -20.35 8.77
N LEU A 11 29.72 -20.39 10.00
CA LEU A 11 28.96 -20.13 11.22
C LEU A 11 28.36 -18.70 11.27
N PRO A 12 29.11 -17.62 10.94
CA PRO A 12 28.54 -16.27 10.87
C PRO A 12 27.45 -16.13 9.80
N LEU A 13 27.65 -16.74 8.62
CA LEU A 13 26.67 -16.73 7.54
C LEU A 13 25.39 -17.47 7.93
N PHE A 14 25.54 -18.61 8.62
CA PHE A 14 24.42 -19.39 9.14
C PHE A 14 23.62 -18.59 10.19
N ILE A 15 24.30 -17.91 11.12
CA ILE A 15 23.66 -17.05 12.12
C ILE A 15 22.87 -15.92 11.46
N ILE A 16 23.45 -15.24 10.46
CA ILE A 16 22.76 -14.17 9.74
C ILE A 16 21.50 -14.70 9.03
N PHE A 17 21.63 -15.85 8.35
CA PHE A 17 20.55 -16.38 7.53
C PHE A 17 19.40 -16.98 8.36
N PHE A 18 19.72 -17.71 9.43
CA PHE A 18 18.74 -18.46 10.21
C PHE A 18 18.24 -17.73 11.46
N ILE A 19 18.97 -16.74 11.98
CA ILE A 19 18.57 -16.00 13.19
C ILE A 19 18.08 -14.60 12.84
N ILE A 20 18.91 -13.81 12.15
CA ILE A 20 18.63 -12.38 11.92
C ILE A 20 17.49 -12.19 10.91
N LEU A 21 17.53 -12.85 9.75
CA LEU A 21 16.50 -12.69 8.71
C LEU A 21 15.06 -13.02 9.18
N PRO A 22 14.78 -14.16 9.85
CA PRO A 22 13.42 -14.45 10.31
C PRO A 22 12.96 -13.50 11.43
N GLN A 23 13.87 -13.07 12.32
CA GLN A 23 13.55 -12.13 13.39
C GLN A 23 13.08 -10.78 12.85
N GLN A 24 13.75 -10.25 11.82
CA GLN A 24 13.35 -8.99 11.18
C GLN A 24 11.94 -9.08 10.57
N ARG A 25 11.61 -10.22 9.93
CA ARG A 25 10.29 -10.43 9.31
C ARG A 25 9.14 -10.40 10.33
N ALA A 26 9.33 -10.96 11.52
CA ALA A 26 8.31 -10.97 12.58
C ALA A 26 8.07 -9.56 13.15
N VAL A 27 9.14 -8.81 13.40
CA VAL A 27 9.07 -7.43 13.90
C VAL A 27 8.39 -6.51 12.90
N HIS A 28 8.75 -6.60 11.61
CA HIS A 28 8.11 -5.81 10.55
C HIS A 28 6.60 -6.09 10.45
N LYS A 29 6.18 -7.36 10.53
CA LYS A 29 4.75 -7.72 10.55
C LYS A 29 4.02 -7.12 11.75
N ALA A 30 4.60 -7.23 12.95
CA ALA A 30 4.00 -6.68 14.17
C ALA A 30 3.88 -5.15 14.12
N VAL A 31 4.90 -4.45 13.61
CA VAL A 31 4.89 -3.00 13.44
C VAL A 31 3.85 -2.59 12.39
N LEU A 32 3.78 -3.28 11.25
CA LEU A 32 2.78 -3.00 10.21
C LEU A 32 1.35 -3.18 10.74
N LEU A 33 1.08 -4.27 11.46
CA LEU A 33 -0.22 -4.51 12.08
C LEU A 33 -0.55 -3.45 13.14
N LYS A 34 0.43 -3.02 13.93
CA LYS A 34 0.26 -1.94 14.92
C LYS A 34 0.00 -0.59 14.27
N ILE A 35 0.66 -0.29 13.14
CA ILE A 35 0.40 0.92 12.34
C ILE A 35 -1.01 0.87 11.73
N ARG A 36 -1.41 -0.26 11.13
CA ARG A 36 -2.78 -0.45 10.61
C ARG A 36 -3.83 -0.29 11.71
N LYS A 37 -3.58 -0.85 12.89
CA LYS A 37 -4.49 -0.76 14.05
C LYS A 37 -4.58 0.65 14.63
N ARG A 38 -3.48 1.41 14.63
CA ARG A 38 -3.45 2.80 15.11
C ARG A 38 -4.01 3.80 14.12
N LYS A 39 -3.82 3.57 12.82
CA LYS A 39 -4.35 4.47 11.79
C LYS A 39 -5.86 4.37 11.65
N GLY A 40 -6.48 3.30 12.16
CA GLY A 40 -7.77 2.87 11.66
C GLY A 40 -7.57 2.51 10.19
N VAL A 41 -7.90 1.29 9.78
CA VAL A 41 -8.17 1.11 8.35
C VAL A 41 -9.52 1.77 8.16
N ASP A 42 -9.51 3.11 8.09
CA ASP A 42 -10.70 3.90 7.80
C ASP A 42 -10.96 3.64 6.33
N ILE A 43 -11.71 2.57 6.08
CA ILE A 43 -12.14 2.20 4.74
C ILE A 43 -12.92 3.42 4.26
N MET A 44 -12.38 4.12 3.27
CA MET A 44 -12.99 5.34 2.76
C MET A 44 -14.37 4.97 2.23
N THR A 45 -15.41 5.35 2.97
CA THR A 45 -16.78 4.92 2.64
C THR A 45 -17.22 5.57 1.33
N ASN A 46 -17.96 4.82 0.52
CA ASN A 46 -18.48 5.31 -0.76
C ASN A 46 -19.28 6.60 -0.62
N GLU A 47 -19.93 6.82 0.51
CA GLU A 47 -20.65 8.06 0.83
C GLU A 47 -19.75 9.30 0.86
N LEU A 48 -18.50 9.16 1.34
CA LEU A 48 -17.53 10.24 1.34
C LEU A 48 -17.06 10.53 -0.08
N ILE A 49 -16.81 9.50 -0.87
CA ILE A 49 -16.35 9.63 -2.26
C ILE A 49 -17.44 10.27 -3.13
N LYS A 50 -18.72 9.93 -2.89
CA LYS A 50 -19.87 10.52 -3.59
C LYS A 50 -19.92 12.05 -3.49
N LYS A 51 -19.39 12.67 -2.42
CA LYS A 51 -19.30 14.14 -2.26
C LYS A 51 -18.32 14.81 -3.24
N TYR A 52 -17.48 14.02 -3.90
CA TYR A 52 -16.48 14.48 -4.87
C TYR A 52 -16.87 14.15 -6.32
N ILE A 53 -18.02 13.51 -6.56
CA ILE A 53 -18.54 13.30 -7.91
C ILE A 53 -18.72 14.65 -8.63
N GLY A 54 -18.31 14.72 -9.89
CA GLY A 54 -18.32 15.91 -10.73
C GLY A 54 -17.18 16.90 -10.43
N LYS A 55 -16.31 16.62 -9.46
CA LYS A 55 -15.18 17.48 -9.11
C LYS A 55 -13.88 16.94 -9.69
N LYS A 56 -12.99 17.87 -10.03
CA LYS A 56 -11.63 17.53 -10.46
C LYS A 56 -10.77 17.19 -9.24
N CYS A 57 -10.30 15.96 -9.20
CA CYS A 57 -9.60 15.41 -8.06
C CYS A 57 -8.28 14.73 -8.47
N LEU A 58 -7.34 14.73 -7.54
CA LEU A 58 -6.18 13.85 -7.49
C LEU A 58 -6.53 12.67 -6.58
N ILE A 59 -6.50 11.46 -7.12
CA ILE A 59 -6.79 10.23 -6.40
C ILE A 59 -5.49 9.46 -6.29
N SER A 60 -5.10 9.07 -5.07
CA SER A 60 -3.87 8.32 -4.82
C SER A 60 -4.20 6.97 -4.18
N THR A 61 -3.69 5.90 -4.79
CA THR A 61 -3.83 4.51 -4.34
C THR A 61 -2.75 4.11 -3.32
N GLY A 62 -1.98 5.09 -2.84
CA GLY A 62 -1.03 4.97 -1.74
C GLY A 62 0.44 5.15 -2.13
N THR A 63 1.35 4.89 -1.17
CA THR A 63 2.78 5.26 -1.28
C THR A 63 3.50 4.60 -2.47
N PHE A 64 3.07 3.41 -2.88
CA PHE A 64 3.59 2.70 -4.05
C PHE A 64 2.53 2.55 -5.16
N GLY A 65 1.40 3.24 -5.00
CA GLY A 65 0.27 3.17 -5.92
C GLY A 65 0.39 4.20 -7.04
N THR A 66 -0.51 4.10 -8.02
CA THR A 66 -0.69 5.11 -9.05
C THR A 66 -1.43 6.33 -8.50
N THR A 67 -1.15 7.49 -9.07
CA THR A 67 -1.90 8.72 -8.81
C THR A 67 -2.63 9.12 -10.08
N VAL A 68 -3.94 9.22 -10.01
CA VAL A 68 -4.81 9.57 -11.14
C VAL A 68 -5.37 10.97 -10.94
N LYS A 69 -5.39 11.77 -12.00
CA LYS A 69 -5.95 13.12 -12.02
C LYS A 69 -7.08 13.19 -13.03
N GLY A 70 -8.29 13.47 -12.55
CA GLY A 70 -9.47 13.48 -13.40
C GLY A 70 -10.72 13.97 -12.68
N ILE A 71 -11.85 13.87 -13.36
CA ILE A 71 -13.18 14.18 -12.81
C ILE A 71 -13.82 12.86 -12.38
N ILE A 72 -14.32 12.78 -11.15
CA ILE A 72 -15.03 11.57 -10.70
C ILE A 72 -16.42 11.56 -11.36
N ILE A 73 -16.69 10.55 -12.18
CA ILE A 73 -17.99 10.38 -12.86
C ILE A 73 -18.98 9.69 -11.92
N GLY A 74 -18.54 8.65 -11.23
CA GLY A 74 -19.40 7.84 -10.39
C GLY A 74 -18.63 6.84 -9.52
N VAL A 75 -19.33 6.29 -8.53
CA VAL A 75 -18.84 5.22 -7.65
C VAL A 75 -19.85 4.09 -7.72
N ASN A 76 -19.42 2.91 -8.11
CA ASN A 76 -20.24 1.71 -8.14
C ASN A 76 -19.56 0.60 -7.33
N GLU A 77 -20.13 0.30 -6.16
CA GLU A 77 -19.60 -0.68 -5.19
C GLU A 77 -18.11 -0.47 -4.87
N ASN A 78 -17.22 -1.23 -5.52
CA ASN A 78 -15.76 -1.14 -5.32
C ASN A 78 -15.02 -0.40 -6.43
N TRP A 79 -15.73 0.14 -7.41
CA TRP A 79 -15.13 0.79 -8.57
C TRP A 79 -15.45 2.29 -8.58
N LEU A 80 -14.42 3.08 -8.79
CA LEU A 80 -14.46 4.51 -9.01
C LEU A 80 -14.21 4.78 -10.49
N GLU A 81 -15.18 5.42 -11.14
CA GLU A 81 -15.05 5.89 -12.52
C GLU A 81 -14.50 7.31 -12.53
N VAL A 82 -13.39 7.49 -13.26
CA VAL A 82 -12.69 8.77 -13.35
C VAL A 82 -12.45 9.13 -14.82
N GLU A 83 -12.93 10.30 -15.23
CA GLU A 83 -12.64 10.86 -16.54
C GLU A 83 -11.28 11.59 -16.49
N THR A 84 -10.31 11.04 -17.21
CA THR A 84 -9.00 11.65 -17.38
C THR A 84 -8.86 12.26 -18.77
N LYS A 85 -7.78 13.00 -19.02
CA LYS A 85 -7.47 13.52 -20.37
C LYS A 85 -7.25 12.43 -21.42
N LYS A 86 -6.98 11.19 -21.00
CA LYS A 86 -6.71 10.04 -21.88
C LYS A 86 -7.93 9.16 -22.09
N GLY A 87 -9.05 9.45 -21.42
CA GLY A 87 -10.27 8.64 -21.43
C GLY A 87 -10.71 8.27 -20.02
N ASN A 88 -11.69 7.37 -19.95
CA ASN A 88 -12.26 6.90 -18.71
C ASN A 88 -11.38 5.80 -18.09
N GLU A 89 -11.02 5.97 -16.84
CA GLU A 89 -10.26 5.01 -16.04
C GLU A 89 -11.12 4.49 -14.89
N LEU A 90 -10.99 3.20 -14.60
CA LEU A 90 -11.60 2.54 -13.46
C LEU A 90 -10.55 2.32 -12.38
N ILE A 91 -10.83 2.81 -11.18
CA ILE A 91 -9.94 2.70 -10.02
C ILE A 91 -10.65 1.90 -8.94
N ASN A 92 -9.95 0.97 -8.29
CA ASN A 92 -10.51 0.26 -7.16
C ASN A 92 -10.60 1.19 -5.93
N ALA A 93 -11.81 1.38 -5.42
CA ALA A 93 -12.14 2.28 -4.31
C ALA A 93 -11.54 1.83 -2.97
N GLU A 94 -11.37 0.52 -2.74
CA GLU A 94 -10.77 -0.01 -1.50
C GLU A 94 -9.31 0.35 -1.35
N PHE A 95 -8.60 0.55 -2.47
CA PHE A 95 -7.19 0.89 -2.46
C PHE A 95 -6.94 2.40 -2.45
N ILE A 96 -7.98 3.23 -2.50
CA ILE A 96 -7.84 4.68 -2.44
C ILE A 96 -7.37 5.06 -1.04
N GLN A 97 -6.19 5.68 -0.97
CA GLN A 97 -5.62 6.17 0.28
C GLN A 97 -5.92 7.67 0.49
N SER A 98 -6.10 8.45 -0.57
CA SER A 98 -6.49 9.87 -0.46
C SER A 98 -7.12 10.42 -1.73
N ILE A 99 -8.04 11.39 -1.56
CA ILE A 99 -8.64 12.19 -2.62
C ILE A 99 -8.43 13.68 -2.30
N LYS A 100 -7.85 14.44 -3.23
CA LYS A 100 -7.60 15.87 -3.08
C LYS A 100 -8.23 16.65 -4.24
N MET A 101 -9.03 17.68 -3.96
CA MET A 101 -9.56 18.57 -5.01
C MET A 101 -8.45 19.47 -5.58
N ILE A 102 -8.52 19.76 -6.89
CA ILE A 102 -7.57 20.62 -7.62
C ILE A 102 -8.31 21.58 -8.54
#